data_AF-A0A087W121-F1
#
_entry.id   AF-A0A087W121-F1
#
_cell.length_a   1.000
_cell.length_b   1.000
_cell.length_c   1.000
_cell.angle_alpha   90.00
_cell.angle_beta   90.00
_cell.angle_gamma   90.00
#
_symmetry.space_group_name_H-M   'P 1'
#
loop_
_entity.id
_entity.type
_entity.pdbx_description
1 polymer ?
#
loop_
_entity_poly.entity_id
_entity_poly.type
_entity_poly.pdbx_seq_one_letter_code
_entity_poly.pdbx_strand_id
1 'polypeptide(L)'
;MAGSKLLQTSLHLYAYLLRKVRLLPAEVQPYYRNYIRQNFRQHADEDDPENIRIMTSTAISDMDWLLAKRFIQPSNLGSVNMLNSLPATEKQVIVM
;
A
#
# COMPACT_ATOMS: atom_id res chain seq x y z
N MET A 1 -23.85 12.58 18.84
CA MET A 1 -22.54 13.07 18.32
C MET A 1 -21.70 11.85 17.94
N ALA A 2 -21.65 11.48 16.66
CA ALA A 2 -20.99 10.26 16.18
C ALA A 2 -20.01 10.58 15.03
N GLY A 3 -19.23 11.64 15.16
CA GLY A 3 -18.28 12.08 14.13
C GLY A 3 -16.82 11.70 14.41
N SER A 4 -16.45 11.36 15.65
CA SER A 4 -15.04 11.37 16.07
C SER A 4 -14.32 10.02 16.05
N LYS A 5 -15.02 8.89 15.92
CA LYS A 5 -14.39 7.55 16.01
C LYS A 5 -14.00 6.94 14.65
N LEU A 6 -14.72 7.26 13.58
CA LEU A 6 -14.42 6.82 12.20
C LEU A 6 -13.33 7.65 11.50
N LEU A 7 -13.13 8.90 11.91
CA LEU A 7 -12.04 9.77 11.40
C LEU A 7 -10.64 9.27 11.80
N GLN A 8 -10.56 8.29 12.70
CA GLN A 8 -9.31 7.69 13.16
C GLN A 8 -8.85 6.49 12.30
N THR A 9 -9.60 6.03 11.29
CA THR A 9 -9.20 4.82 10.53
C THR A 9 -8.59 5.15 9.17
N SER A 10 -9.34 5.79 8.26
CA SER A 10 -8.89 5.97 6.87
C SER A 10 -7.74 6.98 6.73
N LEU A 11 -7.79 8.11 7.45
CA LEU A 11 -6.70 9.09 7.43
C LEU A 11 -5.41 8.55 8.05
N HIS A 12 -5.52 7.76 9.13
CA HIS A 12 -4.36 7.13 9.75
C HIS A 12 -3.77 6.05 8.85
N LEU A 13 -4.61 5.25 8.18
CA LEU A 13 -4.16 4.30 7.17
C LEU A 13 -3.44 5.01 6.03
N TYR A 14 -4.02 6.06 5.46
CA TYR A 14 -3.39 6.85 4.39
C TYR A 14 -2.01 7.38 4.82
N ALA A 15 -1.93 8.01 5.99
CA ALA A 15 -0.68 8.52 6.53
C ALA A 15 0.34 7.40 6.82
N TYR A 16 -0.12 6.25 7.34
CA TYR A 16 0.71 5.07 7.59
C TYR A 16 1.33 4.56 6.30
N LEU A 17 0.52 4.32 5.26
CA LEU A 17 0.99 3.83 3.97
C LEU A 17 1.97 4.81 3.34
N LEU A 18 1.72 6.12 3.38
CA LEU A 18 2.66 7.12 2.87
C LEU A 18 3.98 7.16 3.64
N ARG A 19 4.00 6.85 4.94
CA ARG A 19 5.24 6.70 5.71
C ARG A 19 5.98 5.44 5.29
N LYS A 20 5.28 4.30 5.13
CA LYS A 20 5.87 3.04 4.67
C LYS A 20 6.44 3.12 3.26
N VAL A 21 5.81 3.87 2.35
CA VAL A 21 6.37 4.12 1.01
C VAL A 21 7.74 4.81 1.06
N ARG A 22 8.05 5.62 2.09
CA ARG A 22 9.38 6.24 2.24
C ARG A 22 10.48 5.22 2.53
N LEU A 23 10.12 4.01 2.96
CA LEU A 23 11.06 2.91 3.19
C LEU A 23 11.37 2.13 1.91
N LEU A 24 10.59 2.34 0.84
CA LEU A 24 10.84 1.72 -0.47
C LEU A 24 11.97 2.45 -1.21
N PRO A 25 12.65 1.78 -2.17
CA PRO A 25 13.59 2.43 -3.07
C PRO A 25 12.99 3.66 -3.77
N ALA A 26 13.80 4.72 -3.92
CA ALA A 26 13.33 6.04 -4.35
C ALA A 26 12.61 6.01 -5.71
N GLU A 27 13.07 5.16 -6.62
CA GLU A 27 12.55 4.98 -7.97
C GLU A 27 11.12 4.43 -8.02
N VAL A 28 10.70 3.65 -7.02
CA VAL A 28 9.34 3.07 -6.98
C VAL A 28 8.36 3.92 -6.16
N GLN A 29 8.84 4.84 -5.33
CA GLN A 29 7.97 5.61 -4.43
C GLN A 29 6.86 6.39 -5.17
N PRO A 30 7.10 7.08 -6.31
CA PRO A 30 6.05 7.83 -6.99
C PRO A 30 4.89 6.95 -7.45
N TYR A 31 5.18 5.73 -7.92
CA TYR A 31 4.16 4.75 -8.32
C TYR A 31 3.25 4.42 -7.14
N TYR A 32 3.82 3.99 -6.01
CA TYR A 32 3.03 3.61 -4.84
C TYR A 32 2.26 4.79 -4.23
N ARG A 33 2.83 6.00 -4.22
CA ARG A 33 2.10 7.21 -3.78
C ARG A 33 0.86 7.47 -4.64
N ASN A 34 1.00 7.38 -5.96
CA ASN A 34 -0.11 7.60 -6.88
C ASN A 34 -1.16 6.50 -6.75
N TYR A 35 -0.73 5.25 -6.61
CA TYR A 35 -1.60 4.10 -6.39
C TYR A 35 -2.43 4.21 -5.11
N ILE A 36 -1.80 4.56 -3.98
CA ILE A 36 -2.50 4.81 -2.71
C ILE A 36 -3.53 5.93 -2.89
N ARG A 37 -3.14 7.04 -3.51
CA ARG A 37 -4.06 8.16 -3.77
C ARG A 37 -5.25 7.75 -4.65
N GLN A 38 -5.03 6.92 -5.65
CA GLN A 38 -6.08 6.44 -6.54
C GLN A 38 -7.05 5.52 -5.79
N ASN A 39 -6.55 4.56 -5.02
CA ASN A 39 -7.37 3.65 -4.23
C ASN A 39 -8.27 4.40 -3.24
N PHE A 40 -7.71 5.34 -2.48
CA PHE A 40 -8.51 6.15 -1.55
C PHE A 40 -9.60 6.98 -2.25
N ARG A 41 -9.39 7.38 -3.50
CA ARG A 41 -10.43 8.07 -4.29
C ARG A 41 -11.50 7.13 -4.81
N GLN A 42 -11.12 5.92 -5.22
CA GLN A 42 -12.05 4.91 -5.73
C GLN A 42 -13.03 4.42 -4.66
N HIS A 43 -12.60 4.42 -3.40
CA HIS A 43 -13.40 3.96 -2.26
C HIS A 43 -13.79 5.12 -1.32
N ALA A 44 -13.86 6.35 -1.83
CA ALA A 44 -14.20 7.52 -1.01
C ALA A 44 -15.64 7.48 -0.47
N ASP A 45 -16.54 6.80 -1.18
CA ASP A 45 -17.96 6.66 -0.84
C ASP A 45 -18.27 5.35 -0.08
N GLU A 46 -17.25 4.54 0.27
CA GLU A 46 -17.42 3.34 1.10
C GLU A 46 -17.65 3.74 2.55
N ASP A 47 -18.81 3.34 3.10
CA ASP A 47 -19.23 3.62 4.46
C ASP A 47 -19.54 2.36 5.28
N ASP A 48 -19.52 1.16 4.67
CA ASP A 48 -19.73 -0.09 5.38
C ASP A 48 -18.53 -0.39 6.30
N PRO A 49 -18.75 -0.46 7.62
CA PRO A 49 -17.66 -0.60 8.56
C PRO A 49 -16.95 -1.96 8.49
N GLU A 50 -17.54 -3.01 7.91
CA GLU A 50 -16.84 -4.28 7.69
C GLU A 50 -15.93 -4.20 6.47
N ASN A 51 -16.41 -3.68 5.34
CA ASN A 51 -15.57 -3.43 4.16
C ASN A 51 -14.37 -2.55 4.50
N ILE A 52 -14.59 -1.44 5.23
CA ILE A 52 -13.50 -0.56 5.66
C ILE A 52 -12.48 -1.31 6.52
N ARG A 53 -12.92 -2.21 7.42
CA ARG A 53 -12.01 -3.03 8.24
C ARG A 53 -11.19 -3.98 7.38
N ILE A 54 -11.83 -4.69 6.47
CA ILE A 54 -11.19 -5.66 5.57
C ILE A 54 -10.13 -4.94 4.73
N MET A 55 -10.52 -3.89 3.99
CA MET A 55 -9.61 -3.10 3.14
C MET A 55 -8.44 -2.51 3.95
N THR A 56 -8.70 -2.04 5.17
CA THR A 56 -7.64 -1.54 6.06
C THR A 56 -6.64 -2.64 6.40
N SER A 57 -7.12 -3.82 6.79
CA SER A 57 -6.27 -4.95 7.15
C SER A 57 -5.46 -5.48 5.96
N THR A 58 -6.07 -5.56 4.78
CA THR A 58 -5.42 -5.98 3.55
C THR A 58 -4.33 -5.00 3.14
N ALA A 59 -4.63 -3.69 3.09
CA ALA A 59 -3.65 -2.68 2.72
C ALA A 59 -2.42 -2.65 3.65
N ILE A 60 -2.61 -2.93 4.96
CA ILE A 60 -1.50 -3.07 5.91
C ILE A 60 -0.67 -4.32 5.59
N SER A 61 -1.34 -5.47 5.42
CA SER A 61 -0.69 -6.75 5.09
C SER A 61 0.13 -6.65 3.80
N ASP A 62 -0.44 -6.08 2.75
CA ASP A 62 0.20 -5.92 1.44
C ASP A 62 1.45 -5.04 1.52
N MET A 63 1.37 -3.93 2.26
CA MET A 63 2.50 -3.03 2.47
C MET A 63 3.62 -3.69 3.28
N ASP A 64 3.27 -4.44 4.33
CA ASP A 64 4.26 -5.13 5.16
C ASP A 64 4.92 -6.29 4.39
N TRP A 65 4.15 -7.04 3.57
CA TRP A 65 4.69 -8.04 2.66
C TRP A 65 5.64 -7.43 1.62
N LEU A 66 5.24 -6.30 1.01
CA LEU A 66 6.05 -5.59 0.03
C LEU A 66 7.40 -5.16 0.63
N LEU A 67 7.39 -4.63 1.85
CA LEU A 67 8.62 -4.23 2.52
C LEU A 67 9.48 -5.45 2.85
N ALA A 68 8.90 -6.51 3.43
CA ALA A 68 9.62 -7.74 3.73
C ALA A 68 10.30 -8.34 2.48
N LYS A 69 9.60 -8.39 1.33
CA LYS A 69 10.15 -8.85 0.06
C LYS A 69 11.34 -8.00 -0.44
N ARG A 70 11.31 -6.69 -0.19
CA ARG A 70 12.38 -5.77 -0.63
C ARG A 70 13.60 -5.78 0.28
N PHE A 71 13.44 -6.13 1.56
CA PHE A 71 14.54 -6.23 2.52
C PHE A 71 15.12 -7.65 2.66
N ILE A 72 14.41 -8.68 2.20
CA ILE A 72 14.93 -10.05 2.08
C ILE A 72 15.36 -10.28 0.62
N GLN A 73 16.48 -9.69 0.21
CA GLN A 73 17.28 -10.24 -0.88
C GLN A 73 18.70 -10.50 -0.38
N PRO A 74 19.14 -11.77 -0.33
CA PRO A 74 20.51 -12.09 0.01
C PRO A 74 21.43 -11.58 -1.10
N SER A 75 22.49 -10.89 -0.67
CA SER A 75 23.66 -10.46 -1.45
C SER A 75 23.90 -11.25 -2.75
N ASN A 76 23.81 -10.53 -3.88
CA ASN A 76 24.32 -10.78 -5.25
C ASN A 76 23.22 -10.86 -6.32
N LEU A 77 23.03 -9.76 -7.06
CA LEU A 77 23.36 -9.66 -8.50
C LEU A 77 22.89 -8.30 -9.03
N GLY A 78 23.67 -7.78 -9.97
CA GLY A 78 23.72 -6.38 -10.33
C GLY A 78 22.45 -5.79 -10.92
N SER A 79 22.29 -4.51 -10.65
CA SER A 79 21.73 -3.45 -11.48
C SER A 79 21.21 -3.83 -12.88
N VAL A 80 20.03 -4.46 -13.02
CA VAL A 80 19.24 -4.37 -14.28
C VAL A 80 17.73 -4.56 -13.99
N ASN A 81 16.93 -3.51 -14.21
CA ASN A 81 15.49 -3.54 -14.48
C ASN A 81 14.54 -4.35 -13.57
N MET A 82 14.39 -3.96 -12.30
CA MET A 82 13.34 -4.51 -11.42
C MET A 82 11.90 -4.00 -11.69
N LEU A 83 11.72 -3.02 -12.60
CA LEU A 83 10.37 -2.57 -13.00
C LEU A 83 9.73 -3.47 -14.08
N ASN A 84 10.52 -4.23 -14.84
CA ASN A 84 10.04 -5.13 -15.91
C ASN A 84 9.87 -6.59 -15.45
N SER A 85 10.28 -6.93 -14.23
CA SER A 85 10.23 -8.30 -13.69
C SER A 85 9.10 -8.55 -12.70
N LEU A 86 8.23 -7.56 -12.45
CA LEU A 86 7.02 -7.79 -11.67
C LEU A 86 5.97 -8.43 -12.59
N PRO A 87 5.61 -9.71 -12.40
CA PRO A 87 4.57 -10.34 -13.20
C PRO A 87 3.25 -9.57 -12.98
N ALA A 88 2.42 -9.46 -14.03
CA ALA A 88 1.16 -8.71 -13.98
C ALA A 88 0.21 -9.16 -12.85
N THR A 89 0.41 -10.37 -12.32
CA THR A 89 -0.28 -10.94 -11.17
C THR A 89 0.14 -10.34 -9.82
N GLU A 90 1.36 -9.82 -9.67
CA GLU A 90 1.78 -9.11 -8.44
C GLU A 90 1.26 -7.67 -8.37
N LYS A 91 0.76 -7.11 -9.48
CA LYS A 91 0.03 -5.83 -9.45
C LYS A 91 -1.32 -5.94 -8.73
N GLN A 92 -1.84 -7.16 -8.59
CA GLN A 92 -3.12 -7.44 -7.91
C GLN A 92 -2.95 -7.71 -6.41
N VAL A 93 -1.74 -8.01 -5.93
CA VAL A 93 -1.46 -8.28 -4.50
C VAL A 93 -1.36 -6.99 -3.68
N ILE A 94 -1.76 -5.84 -4.24
CA ILE A 94 -1.71 -4.54 -3.53
C ILE A 94 -3.14 -3.95 -3.40
N VAL A 95 -4.15 -4.62 -3.96
CA VAL A 95 -5.56 -4.21 -3.86
C VAL A 95 -6.44 -5.43 -3.68
N MET A 96 -6.87 -5.63 -2.44
CA MET A 96 -8.30 -5.59 -2.11
C MET A 96 -8.53 -4.64 -0.95
#